data_AF-A0A6J6YKC0-F1
#
_entry.id   AF-A0A6J6YKC0-F1
#
_cell.length_a   1.000
_cell.length_b   1.000
_cell.length_c   1.000
_cell.angle_alpha   90.00
_cell.angle_beta   90.00
_cell.angle_gamma   90.00
#
_symmetry.space_group_name_H-M   'P 1'
#
loop_
_entity.id
_entity.type
_entity.pdbx_description
1 polymer ?
#
loop_
_entity_poly.entity_id
_entity_poly.type
_entity_poly.pdbx_seq_one_letter_code
_entity_poly.pdbx_strand_id
1 'polypeptide(L)'
;MARPSIIVGNYKYSGTDAHRTLLSVGSLWRHHLHDVKRDPTRVASVAEDLANSLTSLVDLDGRMLELELGARLEHLGELAASKIDEIDPRKLNTWLANLWPMLAKLHTADTQDPAKPNIGQVVGIQSSTNSVPKTSIAHGIVNYDGLEGDRQMARTHHGRPWQALCIWSDEVINMHATNGHPITRGSAGENITLSQLDWSKVRPGATLEFGSVKTQVTGYAIPCKKNARWFSDGNYQRLSHEQGAVSRVYCLVTQPGEVAVGDVANCK
;
A
#
# COMPACT_ATOMS: atom_id res chain seq x y z
N MET A 1 5.54 6.42 27.41
CA MET A 1 4.85 7.64 26.91
C MET A 1 4.45 7.42 25.46
N ALA A 2 3.39 8.08 24.97
CA ALA A 2 3.08 8.04 23.54
C ALA A 2 4.19 8.76 22.76
N ARG A 3 4.77 8.07 21.76
CA ARG A 3 5.83 8.64 20.91
C ARG A 3 5.31 9.83 20.10
N PRO A 4 6.11 10.91 19.94
CA PRO A 4 5.69 12.07 19.18
C PRO A 4 5.41 11.71 17.71
N SER A 5 4.57 12.50 17.05
CA SER A 5 4.32 12.34 15.62
C SER A 5 5.50 12.89 14.80
N ILE A 6 5.72 12.31 13.63
CA ILE A 6 6.75 12.71 12.67
C ILE A 6 6.06 13.25 11.42
N ILE A 7 6.43 14.46 11.01
CA ILE A 7 5.87 15.13 9.83
C ILE A 7 6.83 14.96 8.65
N VAL A 8 6.48 14.08 7.72
CA VAL A 8 7.28 13.75 6.54
C VAL A 8 6.67 14.46 5.34
N GLY A 9 7.16 15.66 5.02
CA GLY A 9 6.52 16.52 4.02
C GLY A 9 5.06 16.81 4.40
N ASN A 10 4.12 16.37 3.56
CA ASN A 10 2.68 16.53 3.79
C ASN A 10 2.05 15.40 4.64
N TYR A 11 2.83 14.38 5.01
CA TYR A 11 2.33 13.18 5.67
C TYR A 11 2.62 13.22 7.17
N LYS A 12 1.64 12.83 7.99
CA LYS A 12 1.81 12.66 9.43
C LYS A 12 1.89 11.18 9.77
N TYR A 13 3.02 10.76 10.32
CA TYR A 13 3.17 9.47 10.97
C TYR A 13 2.98 9.67 12.47
N SER A 14 2.08 8.92 13.12
CA SER A 14 2.18 8.80 14.58
C SER A 14 3.49 8.08 14.93
N GLY A 15 4.00 8.24 16.16
CA GLY A 15 5.18 7.48 16.56
C GLY A 15 4.96 5.96 16.55
N THR A 16 3.70 5.51 16.64
CA THR A 16 3.33 4.10 16.44
C THR A 16 3.43 3.70 14.97
N ASP A 17 3.02 4.57 14.04
CA ASP A 17 3.12 4.32 12.60
C ASP A 17 4.58 4.24 12.16
N ALA A 18 5.42 5.15 12.64
CA ALA A 18 6.86 5.14 12.38
C ALA A 18 7.52 3.85 12.87
N HIS A 19 7.29 3.48 14.13
CA HIS A 19 7.80 2.25 14.72
C HIS A 19 7.37 1.00 13.94
N ARG A 20 6.08 0.90 13.61
CA ARG A 20 5.58 -0.25 12.85
C ARG A 20 6.07 -0.28 11.42
N THR A 21 6.36 0.87 10.82
CA THR A 21 6.94 0.93 9.47
C THR A 21 8.35 0.33 9.49
N LEU A 22 9.18 0.68 10.46
CA LEU A 22 10.49 0.06 10.69
C LEU A 22 10.37 -1.45 10.93
N LEU A 23 9.50 -1.85 11.86
CA LEU A 23 9.28 -3.27 12.20
C LEU A 23 8.80 -4.10 11.01
N SER A 24 8.04 -3.50 10.08
CA SER A 24 7.45 -4.22 8.96
C SER A 24 8.39 -4.34 7.75
N VAL A 25 9.59 -3.75 7.76
CA VAL A 25 10.44 -3.68 6.55
C VAL A 25 10.70 -5.05 5.93
N GLY A 26 11.09 -6.06 6.73
CA GLY A 26 11.30 -7.41 6.23
C GLY A 26 10.06 -8.04 5.60
N SER A 27 8.90 -7.85 6.23
CA SER A 27 7.62 -8.35 5.70
C SER A 27 7.18 -7.62 4.42
N LEU A 28 7.41 -6.30 4.34
CA LEU A 28 7.13 -5.50 3.16
C LEU A 28 8.03 -5.93 2.01
N TRP A 29 9.32 -6.08 2.27
CA TRP A 29 10.30 -6.57 1.30
C TRP A 29 9.84 -7.90 0.66
N ARG A 30 9.53 -8.90 1.50
CA ARG A 30 9.02 -10.19 1.04
C ARG A 30 7.75 -10.05 0.22
N HIS A 31 6.82 -9.21 0.67
CA HIS A 31 5.55 -8.94 -0.03
C HIS A 31 5.74 -8.29 -1.40
N HIS A 32 6.77 -7.45 -1.59
CA HIS A 32 7.08 -6.84 -2.88
C HIS A 32 7.76 -7.79 -3.88
N LEU A 33 8.42 -8.84 -3.39
CA LEU A 33 9.13 -9.84 -4.19
C LEU A 33 8.31 -11.11 -4.45
N HIS A 34 7.25 -11.34 -3.67
CA HIS A 34 6.50 -12.57 -3.76
C HIS A 34 5.79 -12.71 -5.12
N ASP A 35 5.89 -13.91 -5.70
CA ASP A 35 5.19 -14.34 -6.93
C ASP A 35 5.36 -13.43 -8.16
N VAL A 36 6.43 -12.64 -8.20
CA VAL A 36 6.80 -11.88 -9.40
C VAL A 36 8.27 -12.00 -9.69
N LYS A 37 8.63 -12.51 -10.89
CA LYS A 37 10.01 -12.50 -11.36
C LYS A 37 10.45 -11.04 -11.53
N ARG A 38 11.46 -10.66 -10.75
CA ARG A 38 12.15 -9.37 -10.85
C ARG A 38 13.57 -9.60 -11.34
N ASP A 39 14.15 -8.57 -11.96
CA ASP A 39 15.57 -8.56 -12.30
C ASP A 39 16.41 -8.75 -11.01
N PRO A 40 17.17 -9.85 -10.87
CA PRO A 40 17.96 -10.13 -9.67
C PRO A 40 18.96 -9.02 -9.33
N THR A 41 19.53 -8.35 -10.33
CA THR A 41 20.49 -7.25 -10.15
C THR A 41 19.82 -6.06 -9.47
N ARG A 42 18.59 -5.77 -9.90
CA ARG A 42 17.77 -4.70 -9.34
C ARG A 42 17.33 -5.02 -7.93
N VAL A 43 16.88 -6.26 -7.68
CA VAL A 43 16.52 -6.72 -6.33
C VAL A 43 17.71 -6.55 -5.38
N ALA A 44 18.90 -7.01 -5.77
CA ALA A 44 20.11 -6.85 -4.98
C ALA A 44 20.44 -5.37 -4.71
N SER A 45 20.40 -4.52 -5.74
CA SER A 45 20.68 -3.08 -5.60
C SER A 45 19.71 -2.37 -4.65
N VAL A 46 18.39 -2.60 -4.77
CA VAL A 46 17.40 -1.96 -3.91
C VAL A 46 17.53 -2.45 -2.47
N ALA A 47 17.85 -3.73 -2.28
CA ALA A 47 18.06 -4.26 -0.94
C ALA A 47 19.30 -3.69 -0.25
N GLU A 48 20.41 -3.53 -0.98
CA GLU A 48 21.60 -2.88 -0.42
C GLU A 48 21.32 -1.40 -0.11
N ASP A 49 20.61 -0.66 -0.98
CA ASP A 49 20.15 0.70 -0.68
C ASP A 49 19.36 0.74 0.64
N LEU A 50 18.42 -0.20 0.82
CA LEU A 50 17.56 -0.27 1.99
C LEU A 50 18.34 -0.67 3.25
N ALA A 51 19.23 -1.66 3.16
CA ALA A 51 20.07 -2.11 4.26
C ALA A 51 21.04 -1.00 4.71
N ASN A 52 21.66 -0.28 3.78
CA ASN A 52 22.52 0.85 4.07
C ASN A 52 21.74 2.00 4.72
N SER A 53 20.52 2.27 4.25
CA SER A 53 19.66 3.30 4.84
C SER A 53 19.28 2.98 6.29
N LEU A 54 18.98 1.71 6.60
CA LEU A 54 18.67 1.25 7.96
C LEU A 54 19.90 1.27 8.85
N THR A 55 21.06 0.83 8.34
CA THR A 55 22.33 0.85 9.10
C THR A 55 22.71 2.27 9.53
N SER A 56 22.56 3.24 8.61
CA SER A 56 22.79 4.67 8.87
C SER A 56 21.81 5.28 9.88
N LEU A 57 20.60 4.72 9.97
CA LEU A 57 19.54 5.17 10.88
C LEU A 57 19.89 4.94 12.35
N VAL A 58 20.57 3.82 12.65
CA VAL A 58 20.90 3.36 14.01
C VAL A 58 22.39 3.42 14.32
N ASP A 59 23.18 4.08 13.46
CA ASP A 59 24.64 4.26 13.59
C ASP A 59 25.36 2.94 13.94
N LEU A 60 24.96 1.85 13.27
CA LEU A 60 25.55 0.53 13.48
C LEU A 60 26.87 0.38 12.74
N ASP A 61 27.85 -0.18 13.44
CA ASP A 61 29.11 -0.62 12.84
C ASP A 61 28.77 -1.78 11.89
N GLY A 62 28.89 -1.55 10.57
CA GLY A 62 28.40 -2.41 9.49
C GLY A 62 29.08 -3.78 9.34
N ARG A 63 29.64 -4.34 10.43
CA ARG A 63 30.24 -5.67 10.43
C ARG A 63 29.14 -6.71 10.22
N MET A 64 29.25 -7.33 9.06
CA MET A 64 28.24 -8.09 8.34
C MET A 64 27.67 -9.23 9.17
N LEU A 65 26.35 -9.24 9.31
CA LEU A 65 25.62 -10.48 9.37
C LEU A 65 25.58 -11.03 7.95
N GLU A 66 26.27 -12.15 7.68
CA GLU A 66 26.07 -12.96 6.46
C GLU A 66 24.68 -13.62 6.50
N LEU A 67 23.65 -12.79 6.46
CA LEU A 67 22.27 -13.22 6.37
C LEU A 67 21.83 -13.17 4.91
N GLU A 68 20.91 -14.06 4.57
CA GLU A 68 20.10 -13.89 3.38
C GLU A 68 19.43 -12.50 3.41
N LEU A 69 19.31 -11.89 2.24
CA LEU A 69 18.93 -10.49 2.03
C LEU A 69 17.63 -10.09 2.78
N GLY A 70 16.59 -10.91 2.67
CA GLY A 70 15.32 -10.69 3.36
C GLY A 70 15.48 -10.74 4.88
N ALA A 71 16.21 -11.73 5.40
CA ALA A 71 16.51 -11.85 6.83
C ALA A 71 17.36 -10.68 7.36
N ARG A 72 18.31 -10.17 6.56
CA ARG A 72 19.12 -8.99 6.90
C ARG A 72 18.23 -7.74 7.06
N LEU A 73 17.31 -7.52 6.13
CA LEU A 73 16.38 -6.38 6.17
C LEU A 73 15.38 -6.47 7.34
N GLU A 74 14.89 -7.68 7.65
CA GLU A 74 14.04 -7.94 8.79
C GLU A 74 14.76 -7.58 10.10
N HIS A 75 15.97 -8.12 10.29
CA HIS A 75 16.77 -7.84 11.47
C HIS A 75 17.08 -6.35 11.64
N LEU A 76 17.53 -5.67 10.57
CA LEU A 76 17.83 -4.25 10.61
C LEU A 76 16.59 -3.39 10.93
N GLY A 77 15.43 -3.76 10.38
CA GLY A 77 14.15 -3.10 10.65
C GLY A 77 13.69 -3.27 12.10
N GLU A 78 13.79 -4.48 12.64
CA GLU A 78 13.49 -4.79 14.05
C GLU A 78 14.42 -4.04 15.01
N LEU A 79 15.71 -4.01 14.71
CA LEU A 79 16.71 -3.29 15.51
C LEU A 79 16.44 -1.79 15.49
N ALA A 80 16.19 -1.21 14.32
CA ALA A 80 15.77 0.19 14.18
C ALA A 80 14.49 0.50 14.94
N ALA A 81 13.48 -0.37 14.87
CA ALA A 81 12.24 -0.21 15.63
C ALA A 81 12.50 -0.23 17.15
N SER A 82 13.34 -1.15 17.62
CA SER A 82 13.68 -1.28 19.05
C SER A 82 14.39 -0.05 19.61
N LYS A 83 15.16 0.65 18.77
CA LYS A 83 15.93 1.86 19.12
C LYS A 83 15.27 3.16 18.68
N ILE A 84 14.00 3.15 18.26
CA ILE A 84 13.37 4.32 17.62
C ILE A 84 13.46 5.62 18.45
N ASP A 85 13.46 5.48 19.78
CA ASP A 85 13.52 6.62 20.71
C ASP A 85 14.94 7.24 20.81
N GLU A 86 15.97 6.54 20.30
CA GLU A 86 17.37 6.98 20.21
C GLU A 86 17.72 7.58 18.84
N ILE A 87 16.87 7.37 17.83
CA ILE A 87 17.13 7.79 16.44
C ILE A 87 16.94 9.30 16.31
N ASP A 88 17.89 9.98 15.64
CA ASP A 88 17.74 11.38 15.26
C ASP A 88 16.43 11.58 14.48
N PRO A 89 15.49 12.41 14.97
CA PRO A 89 14.21 12.66 14.30
C PRO A 89 14.36 13.10 12.84
N ARG A 90 15.44 13.80 12.46
CA ARG A 90 15.72 14.19 11.07
C ARG A 90 16.12 12.98 10.23
N LYS A 91 16.98 12.09 10.73
CA LYS A 91 17.32 10.84 10.05
C LYS A 91 16.08 9.97 9.85
N LEU A 92 15.24 9.82 10.88
CA LEU A 92 14.00 9.06 10.81
C LEU A 92 13.00 9.67 9.80
N ASN A 93 12.89 11.00 9.78
CA ASN A 93 12.08 11.72 8.79
C ASN A 93 12.53 11.41 7.36
N THR A 94 13.82 11.59 7.08
CA THR A 94 14.41 11.33 5.76
C THR A 94 14.24 9.87 5.36
N TRP A 95 14.40 8.93 6.28
CA TRP A 95 14.20 7.51 6.00
C TRP A 95 12.75 7.19 5.63
N LEU A 96 11.78 7.67 6.42
CA LEU A 96 10.35 7.50 6.12
C LEU A 96 9.96 8.13 4.78
N ALA A 97 10.56 9.26 4.39
CA ALA A 97 10.33 9.92 3.10
C ALA A 97 10.80 9.07 1.91
N ASN A 98 11.88 8.31 2.08
CA ASN A 98 12.57 7.60 1.00
C ASN A 98 12.18 6.13 0.87
N LEU A 99 11.53 5.54 1.89
CA LEU A 99 11.15 4.12 1.87
C LEU A 99 10.31 3.74 0.64
N TRP A 100 9.24 4.47 0.35
CA TRP A 100 8.34 4.12 -0.76
C TRP A 100 8.94 4.37 -2.14
N PRO A 101 9.60 5.51 -2.40
CA PRO A 101 10.38 5.69 -3.63
C PRO A 101 11.40 4.57 -3.85
N MET A 102 12.06 4.09 -2.78
CA MET A 102 13.03 3.01 -2.86
C MET A 102 12.38 1.66 -3.21
N LEU A 103 11.30 1.28 -2.52
CA LEU A 103 10.54 0.07 -2.83
C LEU A 103 9.90 0.12 -4.22
N ALA A 104 9.46 1.30 -4.67
CA ALA A 104 8.93 1.50 -6.02
C ALA A 104 9.97 1.12 -7.11
N LYS A 105 11.28 1.28 -6.85
CA LYS A 105 12.34 0.86 -7.79
C LYS A 105 12.32 -0.65 -8.06
N LEU A 106 11.77 -1.48 -7.18
CA LEU A 106 11.59 -2.92 -7.43
C LEU A 106 10.63 -3.19 -8.60
N HIS A 107 9.78 -2.21 -8.90
CA HIS A 107 8.75 -2.30 -9.92
C HIS A 107 9.18 -1.49 -11.14
N THR A 108 9.14 -2.12 -12.31
CA THR A 108 9.47 -1.48 -13.58
C THR A 108 8.44 -0.39 -13.94
N ALA A 109 8.92 0.77 -14.41
CA ALA A 109 8.14 1.68 -15.25
C ALA A 109 7.98 1.11 -16.68
N ASP A 110 8.96 0.31 -17.14
CA ASP A 110 9.12 -0.13 -18.54
C ASP A 110 8.07 -1.11 -19.08
N THR A 111 7.09 -1.58 -18.29
CA THR A 111 6.04 -2.47 -18.81
C THR A 111 4.77 -1.73 -19.20
N GLN A 112 4.70 -0.44 -18.90
CA GLN A 112 3.63 0.42 -19.41
C GLN A 112 4.16 1.02 -20.69
N ASP A 113 3.72 0.48 -21.83
CA ASP A 113 3.86 1.18 -23.10
C ASP A 113 3.13 2.53 -22.95
N PRO A 114 3.84 3.67 -22.90
CA PRO A 114 3.20 4.97 -22.73
C PRO A 114 2.25 5.30 -23.90
N ALA A 115 2.35 4.57 -25.02
CA ALA A 115 1.42 4.68 -26.14
C ALA A 115 0.09 3.93 -25.91
N LYS A 116 -0.01 3.06 -24.90
CA LYS A 116 -1.26 2.34 -24.56
C LYS A 116 -1.84 2.84 -23.25
N PRO A 117 -2.78 3.81 -23.31
CA PRO A 117 -3.40 4.33 -22.10
C PRO A 117 -4.14 3.23 -21.35
N ASN A 118 -3.94 3.16 -20.03
CA ASN A 118 -4.77 2.34 -19.14
C ASN A 118 -5.78 3.27 -18.46
N ILE A 119 -6.92 3.46 -19.14
CA ILE A 119 -7.98 4.39 -18.73
C ILE A 119 -9.21 3.60 -18.35
N GLY A 120 -9.86 4.03 -17.28
CA GLY A 120 -11.12 3.48 -16.82
C GLY A 120 -11.97 4.52 -16.10
N GLN A 121 -12.79 4.09 -15.15
CA GLN A 121 -13.75 4.96 -14.48
C GLN A 121 -13.92 4.62 -13.00
N VAL A 122 -14.16 5.64 -12.17
CA VAL A 122 -14.64 5.46 -10.79
C VAL A 122 -16.09 5.00 -10.83
N VAL A 123 -16.34 3.75 -10.44
CA VAL A 123 -17.70 3.18 -10.36
C VAL A 123 -18.22 3.03 -8.94
N GLY A 124 -17.37 3.29 -7.94
CA GLY A 124 -17.77 3.26 -6.56
C GLY A 124 -16.83 4.05 -5.66
N ILE A 125 -17.42 4.72 -4.69
CA ILE A 125 -16.71 5.35 -3.58
C ILE A 125 -17.34 4.81 -2.31
N GLN A 126 -16.53 4.26 -1.42
CA GLN A 126 -16.99 3.62 -0.20
C GLN A 126 -16.27 4.18 1.04
N SER A 127 -17.06 4.50 2.05
CA SER A 127 -16.58 5.06 3.31
C SER A 127 -17.25 4.39 4.49
N SER A 128 -16.51 4.21 5.58
CA SER A 128 -17.07 3.71 6.84
C SER A 128 -16.28 4.22 8.02
N THR A 129 -17.00 4.49 9.10
CA THR A 129 -16.36 4.87 10.37
C THR A 129 -15.89 3.66 11.17
N ASN A 130 -16.42 2.46 10.94
CA ASN A 130 -16.24 1.33 11.88
C ASN A 130 -16.28 -0.10 11.30
N SER A 131 -16.71 -0.32 10.05
CA SER A 131 -16.93 -1.68 9.56
C SER A 131 -16.82 -1.87 8.04
N VAL A 132 -16.59 -3.12 7.67
CA VAL A 132 -16.91 -3.64 6.33
C VAL A 132 -18.24 -4.42 6.39
N PRO A 133 -19.10 -4.34 5.36
CA PRO A 133 -18.89 -3.61 4.11
C PRO A 133 -18.98 -2.11 4.35
N LYS A 134 -18.18 -1.34 3.62
CA LYS A 134 -18.21 0.12 3.63
C LYS A 134 -19.43 0.63 2.84
N THR A 135 -19.96 1.77 3.22
CA THR A 135 -21.17 2.34 2.61
C THR A 135 -20.82 3.16 1.38
N SER A 136 -21.59 3.00 0.31
CA SER A 136 -21.41 3.77 -0.93
C SER A 136 -21.81 5.24 -0.76
N ILE A 137 -21.00 6.14 -1.31
CA ILE A 137 -21.26 7.58 -1.42
C ILE A 137 -21.08 8.03 -2.87
N ALA A 138 -21.73 9.14 -3.26
CA ALA A 138 -21.68 9.64 -4.63
C ALA A 138 -20.43 10.48 -4.94
N HIS A 139 -19.92 11.18 -3.93
CA HIS A 139 -18.74 12.05 -4.00
C HIS A 139 -17.92 11.91 -2.71
N GLY A 140 -16.64 12.21 -2.77
CA GLY A 140 -15.75 12.17 -1.61
C GLY A 140 -14.58 13.14 -1.72
N ILE A 141 -14.07 13.56 -0.57
CA ILE A 141 -12.86 14.39 -0.43
C ILE A 141 -11.73 13.49 0.04
N VAL A 142 -10.63 13.46 -0.72
CA VAL A 142 -9.43 12.69 -0.39
C VAL A 142 -8.36 13.64 0.12
N ASN A 143 -7.87 13.37 1.33
CA ASN A 143 -6.76 14.05 1.98
C ASN A 143 -5.49 13.18 1.97
N TYR A 144 -4.35 13.75 2.41
CA TYR A 144 -3.08 13.01 2.53
C TYR A 144 -3.16 11.78 3.44
N ASP A 145 -4.11 11.76 4.38
CA ASP A 145 -4.35 10.67 5.33
C ASP A 145 -5.53 9.76 4.96
N GLY A 146 -6.22 10.02 3.84
CA GLY A 146 -7.25 9.14 3.28
C GLY A 146 -8.54 9.84 2.88
N LEU A 147 -9.57 9.03 2.61
CA LEU A 147 -10.92 9.50 2.26
C LEU A 147 -11.62 10.07 3.51
N GLU A 148 -12.17 11.27 3.39
CA GLU A 148 -12.94 11.90 4.47
C GLU A 148 -14.14 11.03 4.89
N GLY A 149 -14.37 10.95 6.20
CA GLY A 149 -15.39 10.07 6.79
C GLY A 149 -14.97 8.60 6.91
N ASP A 150 -13.89 8.16 6.25
CA ASP A 150 -13.36 6.80 6.44
C ASP A 150 -12.42 6.77 7.64
N ARG A 151 -12.74 5.95 8.64
CA ARG A 151 -11.88 5.77 9.82
C ARG A 151 -11.63 4.30 10.06
N GLN A 152 -10.37 3.91 9.97
CA GLN A 152 -9.93 2.60 10.46
C GLN A 152 -9.69 2.70 11.97
N MET A 153 -10.65 2.24 12.79
CA MET A 153 -10.49 2.16 14.25
C MET A 153 -9.31 1.25 14.65
N ALA A 154 -9.07 0.17 13.91
CA ALA A 154 -7.94 -0.73 14.11
C ALA A 154 -6.67 -0.18 13.41
N ARG A 155 -6.11 0.91 13.96
CA ARG A 155 -4.81 1.45 13.54
C ARG A 155 -3.62 0.54 13.85
N THR A 156 -3.88 -0.64 14.43
CA THR A 156 -2.85 -1.66 14.69
C THR A 156 -2.10 -2.06 13.41
N HIS A 157 -2.81 -2.15 12.29
CA HIS A 157 -2.25 -2.66 11.02
C HIS A 157 -2.55 -1.77 9.80
N HIS A 158 -3.27 -0.66 9.98
CA HIS A 158 -3.81 0.18 8.90
C HIS A 158 -3.68 1.67 9.23
N GLY A 159 -3.89 2.52 8.22
CA GLY A 159 -3.95 3.98 8.41
C GLY A 159 -2.59 4.68 8.41
N ARG A 160 -1.53 3.97 8.02
CA ARG A 160 -0.24 4.59 7.71
C ARG A 160 -0.40 5.41 6.42
N PRO A 161 0.34 6.51 6.22
CA PRO A 161 0.20 7.35 5.02
C PRO A 161 0.25 6.58 3.69
N TRP A 162 1.07 5.53 3.60
CA TRP A 162 1.16 4.67 2.41
C TRP A 162 -0.04 3.74 2.18
N GLN A 163 -1.00 3.72 3.10
CA GLN A 163 -2.25 2.97 3.04
C GLN A 163 -3.46 3.92 3.08
N ALA A 164 -3.27 5.20 2.74
CA ALA A 164 -4.29 6.25 2.84
C ALA A 164 -5.55 5.90 2.04
N LEU A 165 -5.40 5.29 0.87
CA LEU A 165 -6.52 4.74 0.11
C LEU A 165 -6.33 3.26 -0.18
N CYS A 166 -7.42 2.50 -0.08
CA CYS A 166 -7.52 1.15 -0.63
C CYS A 166 -8.35 1.21 -1.93
N ILE A 167 -7.84 0.64 -3.02
CA ILE A 167 -8.50 0.70 -4.33
C ILE A 167 -8.66 -0.72 -4.88
N TRP A 168 -9.80 -1.00 -5.53
CA TRP A 168 -10.07 -2.33 -6.11
C TRP A 168 -10.77 -2.27 -7.48
N SER A 169 -10.70 -3.38 -8.22
CA SER A 169 -11.35 -3.55 -9.53
C SER A 169 -12.77 -4.05 -9.38
N ASP A 170 -13.68 -3.41 -10.11
CA ASP A 170 -15.06 -3.84 -10.23
C ASP A 170 -15.19 -5.18 -10.95
N GLU A 171 -14.37 -5.43 -11.96
CA GLU A 171 -14.32 -6.69 -12.70
C GLU A 171 -13.95 -7.86 -11.78
N VAL A 172 -13.00 -7.66 -10.87
CA VAL A 172 -12.61 -8.68 -9.88
C VAL A 172 -13.74 -8.94 -8.89
N ILE A 173 -14.41 -7.88 -8.40
CA ILE A 173 -15.58 -8.01 -7.52
C ILE A 173 -16.69 -8.81 -8.22
N ASN A 174 -17.03 -8.41 -9.45
CA ASN A 174 -18.09 -9.02 -10.24
C ASN A 174 -17.77 -10.47 -10.63
N MET A 175 -16.51 -10.80 -10.90
CA MET A 175 -16.07 -12.17 -11.13
C MET A 175 -16.35 -13.06 -9.91
N HIS A 176 -16.00 -12.60 -8.71
CA HIS A 176 -16.29 -13.37 -7.50
C HIS A 176 -17.80 -13.46 -7.22
N ALA A 177 -18.54 -12.37 -7.40
CA ALA A 177 -20.00 -12.35 -7.22
C ALA A 177 -20.71 -13.31 -8.18
N THR A 178 -20.30 -13.33 -9.46
CA THR A 178 -20.84 -14.25 -10.48
C THR A 178 -20.55 -15.71 -10.16
N ASN A 179 -19.43 -15.98 -9.46
CA ASN A 179 -19.09 -17.31 -8.95
C ASN A 179 -19.84 -17.69 -7.66
N GLY A 180 -20.87 -16.92 -7.26
CA GLY A 180 -21.74 -17.23 -6.13
C GLY A 180 -21.19 -16.81 -4.76
N HIS A 181 -20.15 -15.97 -4.72
CA HIS A 181 -19.63 -15.42 -3.47
C HIS A 181 -20.41 -14.15 -3.06
N PRO A 182 -20.77 -13.97 -1.78
CA PRO A 182 -21.53 -12.81 -1.31
C PRO A 182 -20.64 -11.56 -1.16
N ILE A 183 -19.90 -11.20 -2.20
CA ILE A 183 -18.97 -10.07 -2.23
C ILE A 183 -19.50 -8.97 -3.14
N THR A 184 -19.43 -7.74 -2.66
CA THR A 184 -19.88 -6.53 -3.35
C THR A 184 -18.93 -5.37 -3.08
N ARG A 185 -19.11 -4.24 -3.77
CA ARG A 185 -18.35 -3.01 -3.49
C ARG A 185 -18.45 -2.62 -2.01
N GLY A 186 -17.33 -2.24 -1.43
CA GLY A 186 -17.12 -1.94 -0.02
C GLY A 186 -16.87 -3.16 0.87
N SER A 187 -17.09 -4.39 0.39
CA SER A 187 -16.96 -5.61 1.20
C SER A 187 -15.53 -5.80 1.70
N ALA A 188 -14.56 -5.55 0.84
CA ALA A 188 -13.17 -5.85 1.10
C ALA A 188 -12.40 -4.63 1.64
N GLY A 189 -13.11 -3.59 2.10
CA GLY A 189 -12.52 -2.40 2.74
C GLY A 189 -11.90 -1.40 1.78
N GLU A 190 -12.10 -1.56 0.47
CA GLU A 190 -11.75 -0.59 -0.55
C GLU A 190 -12.51 0.73 -0.36
N ASN A 191 -11.84 1.84 -0.64
CA ASN A 191 -12.39 3.19 -0.67
C ASN A 191 -12.86 3.58 -2.06
N ILE A 192 -12.13 3.16 -3.09
CA ILE A 192 -12.40 3.50 -4.49
C ILE A 192 -12.50 2.18 -5.28
N THR A 193 -13.60 2.03 -6.01
CA THR A 193 -13.77 0.94 -6.98
C THR A 193 -13.63 1.51 -8.39
N LEU A 194 -12.72 0.92 -9.17
CA LEU A 194 -12.45 1.31 -10.55
C LEU A 194 -12.90 0.22 -11.52
N SER A 195 -13.36 0.61 -12.69
CA SER A 195 -13.67 -0.30 -13.81
C SER A 195 -12.85 0.06 -15.04
N GLN A 196 -12.83 -0.84 -16.02
CA GLN A 196 -12.25 -0.68 -17.36
C GLN A 196 -10.71 -0.52 -17.40
N LEU A 197 -10.04 -0.66 -16.26
CA LEU A 197 -8.59 -0.73 -16.18
C LEU A 197 -8.12 -2.18 -16.36
N ASP A 198 -7.04 -2.36 -17.11
CA ASP A 198 -6.24 -3.58 -16.99
C ASP A 198 -5.62 -3.62 -15.59
N TRP A 199 -6.22 -4.43 -14.73
CA TRP A 199 -5.85 -4.52 -13.32
C TRP A 199 -4.44 -5.10 -13.11
N SER A 200 -3.88 -5.81 -14.10
CA SER A 200 -2.50 -6.31 -14.03
C SER A 200 -1.46 -5.18 -14.02
N LYS A 201 -1.84 -4.00 -14.53
CA LYS A 201 -1.02 -2.79 -14.52
C LYS A 201 -1.19 -1.95 -13.25
N VAL A 202 -2.26 -2.17 -12.48
CA VAL A 202 -2.50 -1.49 -11.20
C VAL A 202 -1.68 -2.20 -10.10
N ARG A 203 -0.39 -1.88 -10.05
CA ARG A 203 0.60 -2.56 -9.21
C ARG A 203 1.53 -1.56 -8.53
N PRO A 204 2.25 -1.96 -7.45
CA PRO A 204 3.17 -1.06 -6.77
C PRO A 204 4.13 -0.37 -7.74
N GLY A 205 4.36 0.93 -7.52
CA GLY A 205 5.11 1.82 -8.41
C GLY A 205 4.25 2.59 -9.41
N ALA A 206 3.06 2.10 -9.77
CA ALA A 206 2.14 2.80 -10.67
C ALA A 206 1.54 4.06 -10.02
N THR A 207 1.15 5.02 -10.85
CA THR A 207 0.38 6.20 -10.46
C THR A 207 -1.08 6.03 -10.87
N LEU A 208 -2.01 6.29 -9.96
CA LEU A 208 -3.44 6.34 -10.27
C LEU A 208 -3.95 7.77 -10.08
N GLU A 209 -4.63 8.29 -11.10
CA GLU A 209 -5.25 9.60 -11.13
C GLU A 209 -6.76 9.42 -11.38
N PHE A 210 -7.60 10.10 -10.59
CA PHE A 210 -9.06 10.09 -10.76
C PHE A 210 -9.66 11.34 -10.10
N GLY A 211 -10.66 11.95 -10.75
CA GLY A 211 -11.15 13.27 -10.34
C GLY A 211 -10.01 14.29 -10.33
N SER A 212 -9.79 14.94 -9.18
CA SER A 212 -8.63 15.81 -8.94
C SER A 212 -7.54 15.17 -8.07
N VAL A 213 -7.70 13.88 -7.73
CA VAL A 213 -6.81 13.12 -6.85
C VAL A 213 -5.68 12.48 -7.65
N LYS A 214 -4.46 12.50 -7.11
CA LYS A 214 -3.35 11.69 -7.60
C LYS A 214 -2.78 10.84 -6.48
N THR A 215 -2.44 9.60 -6.82
CA THR A 215 -1.95 8.61 -5.87
C THR A 215 -0.83 7.79 -6.47
N GLN A 216 0.04 7.27 -5.61
CA GLN A 216 1.03 6.25 -5.97
C GLN A 216 0.63 4.92 -5.33
N VAL A 217 0.56 3.86 -6.12
CA VAL A 217 0.35 2.51 -5.62
C VAL A 217 1.59 2.06 -4.84
N THR A 218 1.43 1.75 -3.57
CA THR A 218 2.55 1.43 -2.67
C THR A 218 2.67 -0.06 -2.39
N GLY A 219 1.59 -0.83 -2.49
CA GLY A 219 1.58 -2.24 -2.09
C GLY A 219 0.25 -2.92 -2.33
N TYR A 220 0.23 -4.24 -2.36
CA TYR A 220 -1.01 -5.02 -2.37
C TYR A 220 -1.61 -5.12 -0.98
N ALA A 221 -2.94 -5.07 -0.86
CA ALA A 221 -3.60 -5.20 0.44
C ALA A 221 -3.70 -6.67 0.87
N ILE A 222 -2.97 -7.03 1.93
CA ILE A 222 -2.94 -8.39 2.48
C ILE A 222 -4.36 -8.83 2.90
N PRO A 223 -4.84 -10.00 2.45
CA PRO A 223 -6.11 -10.55 2.88
C PRO A 223 -6.17 -10.75 4.40
N CYS A 224 -7.30 -10.41 5.02
CA CYS A 224 -7.53 -10.62 6.45
C CYS A 224 -8.64 -11.65 6.67
N LYS A 225 -8.61 -12.36 7.80
CA LYS A 225 -9.62 -13.38 8.18
C LYS A 225 -11.05 -12.83 8.17
N LYS A 226 -11.24 -11.53 8.42
CA LYS A 226 -12.56 -10.88 8.38
C LYS A 226 -13.19 -10.88 6.98
N ASN A 227 -12.41 -11.11 5.92
CA ASN A 227 -12.91 -11.24 4.55
C ASN A 227 -13.50 -12.63 4.26
N ALA A 228 -13.28 -13.64 5.12
CA ALA A 228 -13.79 -15.00 4.91
C ALA A 228 -15.31 -15.02 4.68
N ARG A 229 -16.05 -14.17 5.37
CA ARG A 229 -17.52 -14.05 5.23
C ARG A 229 -17.99 -13.62 3.84
N TRP A 230 -17.11 -13.09 2.99
CA TRP A 230 -17.44 -12.66 1.63
C TRP A 230 -17.21 -13.76 0.60
N PHE A 231 -16.74 -14.93 1.03
CA PHE A 231 -16.54 -16.10 0.19
C PHE A 231 -17.37 -17.25 0.75
N SER A 232 -18.20 -17.86 -0.09
CA SER A 232 -19.10 -18.96 0.30
C SER A 232 -18.37 -20.19 0.85
N ASP A 233 -17.11 -20.39 0.46
CA ASP A 233 -16.21 -21.43 0.95
C ASP A 233 -15.28 -20.95 2.09
N GLY A 234 -15.40 -19.69 2.51
CA GLY A 234 -14.54 -19.06 3.51
C GLY A 234 -13.11 -18.76 3.03
N ASN A 235 -12.76 -19.05 1.77
CA ASN A 235 -11.40 -18.92 1.27
C ASN A 235 -11.04 -17.47 0.91
N TYR A 236 -10.70 -16.67 1.92
CA TYR A 236 -10.31 -15.27 1.75
C TYR A 236 -8.95 -15.07 1.06
N GLN A 237 -8.15 -16.13 0.84
CA GLN A 237 -6.89 -16.05 0.10
C GLN A 237 -7.10 -15.77 -1.39
N ARG A 238 -8.34 -15.88 -1.88
CA ARG A 238 -8.76 -15.43 -3.22
C ARG A 238 -8.45 -13.96 -3.49
N LEU A 239 -8.33 -13.14 -2.44
CA LEU A 239 -7.95 -11.73 -2.53
C LEU A 239 -6.44 -11.50 -2.56
N SER A 240 -5.62 -12.55 -2.47
CA SER A 240 -4.17 -12.44 -2.45
C SER A 240 -3.64 -12.11 -3.84
N HIS A 241 -2.61 -11.27 -3.91
CA HIS A 241 -1.92 -10.95 -5.17
C HIS A 241 -1.18 -12.16 -5.76
N GLU A 242 -0.96 -13.19 -4.93
CA GLU A 242 -0.45 -14.52 -5.32
C GLU A 242 -1.43 -15.32 -6.19
N GLN A 243 -2.67 -14.85 -6.29
CA GLN A 243 -3.68 -15.41 -7.18
C GLN A 243 -3.73 -14.65 -8.52
N GLY A 244 -2.73 -13.79 -8.77
CA GLY A 244 -2.65 -12.92 -9.95
C GLY A 244 -3.20 -11.51 -9.70
N ALA A 245 -3.64 -10.86 -10.77
CA ALA A 245 -4.17 -9.50 -10.77
C ALA A 245 -5.59 -9.42 -10.17
N VAL A 246 -5.75 -9.83 -8.92
CA VAL A 246 -7.03 -9.85 -8.19
C VAL A 246 -6.98 -9.10 -6.87
N SER A 247 -5.79 -8.81 -6.34
CA SER A 247 -5.68 -8.10 -5.07
C SER A 247 -6.13 -6.65 -5.18
N ARG A 248 -6.68 -6.14 -4.08
CA ARG A 248 -6.77 -4.70 -3.84
C ARG A 248 -5.36 -4.12 -3.73
N VAL A 249 -5.25 -2.82 -3.96
CA VAL A 249 -4.01 -2.08 -3.75
C VAL A 249 -4.18 -1.01 -2.68
N TYR A 250 -3.08 -0.71 -1.99
CA TYR A 250 -2.94 0.46 -1.15
C TYR A 250 -2.20 1.56 -1.91
N CYS A 251 -2.62 2.80 -1.66
CA CYS A 251 -2.01 3.96 -2.27
C CYS A 251 -1.65 5.03 -1.24
N LEU A 252 -0.52 5.70 -1.50
CA LEU A 252 -0.16 6.99 -0.93
C LEU A 252 -0.84 8.09 -1.75
N VAL A 253 -1.50 9.05 -1.10
CA VAL A 253 -2.09 10.21 -1.79
C VAL A 253 -1.00 11.25 -2.04
N THR A 254 -0.65 11.49 -3.30
CA THR A 254 0.39 12.47 -3.68
C THR A 254 -0.20 13.86 -3.95
N GLN A 255 -1.48 13.91 -4.36
CA GLN A 255 -2.26 15.12 -4.53
C GLN A 255 -3.68 14.90 -3.97
N PRO A 256 -4.07 15.58 -2.88
CA PRO A 256 -5.44 15.63 -2.38
C PRO A 256 -6.41 16.21 -3.41
N GLY A 257 -7.68 15.89 -3.27
CA GLY A 257 -8.71 16.41 -4.17
C GLY A 257 -10.07 15.77 -3.97
N GLU A 258 -10.99 16.19 -4.81
CA GLU A 258 -12.34 15.66 -4.92
C GLU A 258 -12.40 14.53 -5.95
N VAL A 259 -13.27 13.56 -5.67
CA VAL A 259 -13.62 12.45 -6.55
C VAL A 259 -15.13 12.22 -6.54
N ALA A 260 -15.71 11.96 -7.69
CA ALA A 260 -17.10 11.59 -7.88
C ALA A 260 -17.21 10.26 -8.65
N VAL A 261 -18.31 9.53 -8.40
CA VAL A 261 -18.67 8.39 -9.26
C VAL A 261 -18.88 8.91 -10.69
N GLY A 262 -18.25 8.24 -11.66
CA GLY A 262 -18.25 8.64 -13.05
C GLY A 262 -16.95 9.32 -13.50
N ASP A 263 -16.08 9.72 -12.58
CA ASP A 263 -14.78 10.32 -12.93
C ASP A 263 -13.91 9.35 -13.73
N VAL A 264 -13.21 9.88 -14.73
CA VAL A 264 -12.21 9.13 -15.48
C VAL A 264 -11.05 8.78 -14.56
N ALA A 265 -10.61 7.53 -14.61
CA ALA A 265 -9.43 7.03 -13.92
C ALA A 265 -8.32 6.72 -14.92
N ASN A 266 -7.07 7.06 -14.59
CA ASN A 266 -5.90 6.79 -15.41
C ASN A 266 -4.80 6.13 -14.57
N CYS A 267 -4.29 5.00 -15.05
CA CYS A 267 -3.18 4.28 -14.44
C CYS A 267 -1.93 4.39 -15.31
N LYS A 268 -0.89 5.03 -14.76
CA LYS A 268 0.42 5.22 -15.40
C LYS A 268 1.45 4.34 -14.72
#